data_AF-M1ZQY6-F1
#
_entry.id   AF-M1ZQY6-F1
#
_cell.length_a   1.000
_cell.length_b   1.000
_cell.length_c   1.000
_cell.angle_alpha   90.00
_cell.angle_beta   90.00
_cell.angle_gamma   90.00
#
_symmetry.space_group_name_H-M   'P 1'
#
loop_
_entity.id
_entity.type
_entity.pdbx_description
1 polymer ?
#
loop_
_entity_poly.entity_id
_entity_poly.type
_entity_poly.pdbx_seq_one_letter_code
_entity_poly.pdbx_strand_id
1 'polypeptide(L)'
;MFDLEYQLKNLPDKPGVYLMKNNLGEIIYVGKAKILKNRVRQYFQKSQKHSEKVKAMVKNIEEFEYIITDSEIEALILECNLIKKYRPKYNILLKDDKHYPFIKVTLAEDFPRVISTRKVTKDGSKYFGPYVDGSSVKDIIELIKKTFPIRTCKKNIVEGAKAIRPCLNYQIGLCKAPCAQYIKKVSIEKL
;
A
#
# COMPACT_ATOMS: atom_id res chain seq x y z
N MET A 1 -2.79 6.89 -36.51
CA MET A 1 -4.16 6.86 -35.93
C MET A 1 -4.20 5.68 -34.98
N PHE A 2 -4.59 5.89 -33.71
CA PHE A 2 -4.66 4.81 -32.73
C PHE A 2 -5.90 3.94 -33.00
N ASP A 3 -5.70 2.65 -33.32
CA ASP A 3 -6.81 1.71 -33.53
C ASP A 3 -7.20 1.05 -32.21
N LEU A 4 -8.21 1.63 -31.57
CA LEU A 4 -8.72 1.16 -30.28
C LEU A 4 -9.22 -0.29 -30.35
N GLU A 5 -9.92 -0.70 -31.41
CA GLU A 5 -10.49 -2.05 -31.50
C GLU A 5 -9.39 -3.10 -31.66
N TYR A 6 -8.39 -2.82 -32.49
CA TYR A 6 -7.22 -3.69 -32.66
C TYR A 6 -6.43 -3.83 -31.36
N GLN A 7 -6.15 -2.73 -30.67
CA GLN A 7 -5.41 -2.74 -29.40
C GLN A 7 -6.16 -3.49 -28.30
N LEU A 8 -7.49 -3.35 -28.23
CA LEU A 8 -8.33 -4.11 -27.29
C LEU A 8 -8.28 -5.62 -27.57
N LYS A 9 -8.13 -6.04 -28.83
CA LYS A 9 -8.00 -7.46 -29.21
C LYS A 9 -6.67 -8.06 -28.73
N ASN A 10 -5.59 -7.29 -28.77
CA ASN A 10 -4.23 -7.73 -28.45
C ASN A 10 -3.83 -7.61 -26.97
N LEU A 11 -4.75 -7.19 -26.09
CA LEU A 11 -4.48 -7.13 -24.66
C LEU A 11 -4.10 -8.51 -24.08
N PRO A 12 -3.05 -8.58 -23.25
CA PRO A 12 -2.59 -9.84 -22.66
C PRO A 12 -3.50 -10.32 -21.53
N ASP A 13 -3.53 -11.65 -21.35
CA ASP A 13 -4.12 -12.30 -20.18
C ASP A 13 -3.09 -12.39 -19.03
N LYS A 14 -2.59 -11.22 -18.61
CA LYS A 14 -1.56 -11.09 -17.58
C LYS A 14 -1.90 -9.93 -16.62
N PRO A 15 -1.36 -9.95 -15.39
CA PRO A 15 -1.45 -8.80 -14.51
C PRO A 15 -0.61 -7.65 -15.03
N GLY A 16 -0.97 -6.44 -14.62
CA GLY A 16 -0.24 -5.25 -15.00
C GLY A 16 -0.97 -3.95 -14.68
N VAL A 17 -0.41 -2.86 -15.16
CA VAL A 17 -0.95 -1.51 -15.02
C VAL A 17 -1.32 -0.97 -16.40
N TYR A 18 -2.45 -0.29 -16.51
CA TYR A 18 -2.86 0.43 -17.72
C TYR A 18 -2.90 1.93 -17.47
N LEU A 19 -2.56 2.71 -18.48
CA LEU A 19 -2.55 4.16 -18.48
C LEU A 19 -3.48 4.64 -19.59
N MET A 20 -4.44 5.49 -19.27
CA MET A 20 -5.35 6.09 -20.22
C MET A 20 -4.89 7.50 -20.53
N LYS A 21 -4.81 7.85 -21.81
CA LYS A 21 -4.35 9.16 -22.30
C LYS A 21 -5.46 9.91 -23.02
N ASN A 22 -5.44 11.23 -22.94
CA ASN A 22 -6.30 12.09 -23.75
C ASN A 22 -5.69 12.39 -25.12
N ASN A 23 -6.40 13.19 -25.92
CA ASN A 23 -5.97 13.65 -27.24
C ASN A 23 -4.68 14.50 -27.24
N LEU A 24 -4.26 15.02 -26.08
CA LEU A 24 -2.99 15.74 -25.91
C LEU A 24 -1.84 14.79 -25.49
N GLY A 25 -2.11 13.50 -25.34
CA GLY A 25 -1.13 12.51 -24.86
C GLY A 25 -0.92 12.53 -23.34
N GLU A 26 -1.72 13.28 -22.59
CA GLU A 26 -1.60 13.37 -21.13
C GLU A 26 -2.24 12.16 -20.46
N ILE A 27 -1.57 11.60 -19.45
CA ILE A 27 -2.11 10.50 -18.65
C ILE A 27 -3.23 11.03 -17.74
N ILE A 28 -4.47 10.68 -18.06
CA ILE A 28 -5.67 11.12 -17.34
C ILE A 28 -6.16 10.11 -16.30
N TYR A 29 -5.77 8.83 -16.45
CA TYR A 29 -6.06 7.77 -15.49
C TYR A 29 -5.00 6.67 -15.52
N VAL A 30 -4.73 6.07 -14.37
CA VAL A 30 -3.87 4.89 -14.18
C VAL A 30 -4.63 3.87 -13.34
N GLY A 31 -4.63 2.61 -13.73
CA GLY A 31 -5.24 1.55 -12.93
C GLY A 31 -4.49 0.22 -13.06
N LYS A 32 -4.58 -0.62 -12.02
CA LYS A 32 -4.07 -2.00 -12.06
C LYS A 32 -5.13 -3.01 -12.49
N ALA A 33 -4.67 -4.13 -13.04
CA ALA A 33 -5.50 -5.26 -13.39
C ALA A 33 -4.84 -6.58 -12.97
N LYS A 34 -5.65 -7.54 -12.49
CA LYS A 34 -5.25 -8.95 -12.40
C LYS A 34 -5.11 -9.56 -13.80
N ILE A 35 -6.02 -9.17 -14.70
CA ILE A 35 -6.03 -9.54 -16.11
C ILE A 35 -6.30 -8.27 -16.92
N LEU A 36 -5.27 -7.76 -17.61
CA LEU A 36 -5.35 -6.52 -18.41
C LEU A 36 -6.47 -6.58 -19.46
N LYS A 37 -6.56 -7.70 -20.20
CA LYS A 37 -7.60 -7.95 -21.20
C LYS A 37 -9.01 -7.71 -20.69
N ASN A 38 -9.36 -8.30 -19.55
CA ASN A 38 -10.71 -8.20 -18.99
C ASN A 38 -10.97 -6.79 -18.47
N ARG A 39 -9.99 -6.21 -17.76
CA ARG A 39 -10.17 -4.93 -17.09
C ARG A 39 -10.29 -3.75 -18.05
N VAL A 40 -9.41 -3.69 -19.06
CA VAL A 40 -9.39 -2.57 -20.01
C VAL A 40 -10.61 -2.64 -20.94
N ARG A 41 -10.97 -3.83 -21.44
CA ARG A 41 -12.18 -4.02 -22.28
C ARG A 41 -13.46 -3.58 -21.58
N GLN A 42 -13.55 -3.78 -20.26
CA GLN A 42 -14.71 -3.41 -19.47
C GLN A 42 -15.11 -1.93 -19.66
N TYR A 43 -14.16 -1.01 -19.85
CA TYR A 43 -14.45 0.41 -20.03
C TYR A 43 -15.15 0.75 -21.35
N PHE A 44 -15.03 -0.11 -22.36
CA PHE A 44 -15.53 0.15 -23.71
C PHE A 44 -16.75 -0.72 -24.06
N GLN A 45 -17.24 -1.55 -23.12
CA GLN A 45 -18.41 -2.38 -23.33
C GLN A 45 -19.70 -1.59 -23.06
N LYS A 46 -20.56 -1.49 -24.08
CA LYS A 46 -21.84 -0.74 -24.03
C LYS A 46 -22.85 -1.28 -23.01
N SER A 47 -22.77 -2.56 -22.64
CA SER A 47 -23.71 -3.22 -21.72
C SER A 47 -23.39 -3.02 -20.24
N GLN A 48 -22.24 -2.43 -19.89
CA GLN A 48 -21.87 -2.22 -18.50
C GLN A 48 -22.55 -0.96 -17.93
N LYS A 49 -23.20 -1.08 -16.77
CA LYS A 49 -23.65 0.08 -15.98
C LYS A 49 -22.43 0.79 -15.36
N HIS A 50 -21.77 1.63 -16.16
CA HIS A 50 -20.73 2.52 -15.68
C HIS A 50 -21.32 3.66 -14.85
N SER A 51 -20.61 4.06 -13.79
CA SER A 51 -20.93 5.30 -13.07
C SER A 51 -20.68 6.52 -13.97
N GLU A 52 -21.36 7.63 -13.71
CA GLU A 52 -21.20 8.86 -14.52
C GLU A 52 -19.76 9.36 -14.56
N LYS A 53 -19.00 9.19 -13.47
CA LYS A 53 -17.57 9.52 -13.43
C LYS A 53 -16.76 8.67 -14.43
N VAL A 54 -17.03 7.38 -14.51
CA VAL A 54 -16.35 6.47 -15.45
C VAL A 54 -16.73 6.80 -16.89
N LYS A 55 -18.01 7.06 -17.17
CA LYS A 55 -18.45 7.49 -18.51
C LYS A 55 -17.74 8.79 -18.94
N ALA A 56 -17.65 9.77 -18.04
CA ALA A 56 -16.96 11.02 -18.31
C ALA A 56 -15.46 10.81 -18.58
N MET A 57 -14.80 9.91 -17.84
CA MET A 57 -13.41 9.54 -18.10
C MET A 57 -13.26 8.89 -19.48
N VAL A 58 -14.07 7.88 -19.80
CA VAL A 58 -13.99 7.12 -21.07
C VAL A 58 -14.15 8.03 -22.28
N LYS A 59 -15.03 9.04 -22.21
CA LYS A 59 -15.20 10.05 -23.28
C LYS A 59 -13.94 10.87 -23.57
N ASN A 60 -12.98 10.92 -22.65
CA ASN A 60 -11.74 11.68 -22.80
C ASN A 60 -10.53 10.79 -23.10
N ILE A 61 -10.73 9.49 -23.37
CA ILE A 61 -9.66 8.55 -23.72
C ILE A 61 -9.47 8.56 -25.23
N GLU A 62 -8.27 8.87 -25.70
CA GLU A 62 -7.85 8.75 -27.09
C GLU A 62 -6.97 7.50 -27.29
N GLU A 63 -6.09 7.24 -26.32
CA GLU A 63 -5.12 6.14 -26.36
C GLU A 63 -5.03 5.48 -24.98
N PHE A 64 -4.63 4.21 -24.95
CA PHE A 64 -4.18 3.57 -23.73
C PHE A 64 -2.86 2.83 -23.91
N GLU A 65 -2.08 2.77 -22.85
CA GLU A 65 -0.86 1.96 -22.74
C GLU A 65 -1.02 0.95 -21.60
N TYR A 66 -0.16 -0.07 -21.58
CA TYR A 66 -0.08 -0.99 -20.46
C TYR A 66 1.34 -1.49 -20.22
N ILE A 67 1.61 -1.86 -18.98
CA ILE A 67 2.86 -2.47 -18.53
C ILE A 67 2.49 -3.80 -17.87
N ILE A 68 3.00 -4.90 -18.41
CA ILE A 68 2.84 -6.23 -17.85
C ILE A 68 3.74 -6.35 -16.61
N THR A 69 3.24 -7.01 -15.57
CA THR A 69 4.04 -7.36 -14.38
C THR A 69 3.98 -8.86 -14.14
N ASP A 70 4.87 -9.38 -13.29
CA ASP A 70 4.94 -10.82 -13.02
C ASP A 70 3.94 -11.24 -11.93
N SER A 71 3.47 -10.28 -11.12
CA SER A 71 2.46 -10.52 -10.09
C SER A 71 1.46 -9.37 -9.94
N GLU A 72 0.33 -9.66 -9.27
CA GLU A 72 -0.65 -8.63 -8.86
C GLU A 72 -0.05 -7.62 -7.87
N ILE A 73 0.93 -8.04 -7.06
CA ILE A 73 1.60 -7.20 -6.06
C ILE A 73 2.49 -6.17 -6.78
N GLU A 74 3.23 -6.59 -7.80
CA GLU A 74 4.03 -5.68 -8.62
C GLU A 74 3.17 -4.68 -9.39
N ALA A 75 2.08 -5.15 -10.02
CA ALA A 75 1.11 -4.26 -10.67
C ALA A 75 0.62 -3.19 -9.71
N LEU A 76 0.36 -3.58 -8.46
CA LEU A 76 -0.06 -2.66 -7.43
C LEU A 76 1.02 -1.61 -7.08
N ILE A 77 2.26 -2.06 -6.84
CA ILE A 77 3.36 -1.15 -6.49
C ILE A 77 3.61 -0.16 -7.63
N LEU A 78 3.62 -0.67 -8.86
CA LEU A 78 3.82 0.13 -10.07
C LEU A 78 2.70 1.16 -10.25
N GLU A 79 1.43 0.76 -10.11
CA GLU A 79 0.28 1.65 -10.16
C GLU A 79 0.42 2.79 -9.15
N CYS A 80 0.73 2.45 -7.89
CA CYS A 80 0.92 3.44 -6.83
C CYS A 80 2.02 4.45 -7.18
N ASN A 81 3.12 4.00 -7.77
CA ASN A 81 4.23 4.86 -8.19
C ASN A 81 3.84 5.75 -9.37
N LEU A 82 3.12 5.22 -10.37
CA LEU A 82 2.66 5.97 -11.53
C LEU A 82 1.60 7.02 -11.16
N ILE A 83 0.65 6.69 -10.27
CA ILE A 83 -0.32 7.67 -9.76
C ILE A 83 0.39 8.80 -9.01
N LYS A 84 1.40 8.50 -8.19
CA LYS A 84 2.19 9.54 -7.50
C LYS A 84 2.98 10.41 -8.46
N LYS A 85 3.55 9.81 -9.51
CA LYS A 85 4.36 10.48 -10.53
C LYS A 85 3.52 11.41 -11.41
N TYR A 86 2.40 10.92 -11.94
CA TYR A 86 1.60 11.63 -12.95
C TYR A 86 0.42 12.40 -12.36
N ARG A 87 -0.01 12.07 -11.13
CA ARG A 87 -1.19 12.64 -10.45
C ARG A 87 -2.42 12.81 -11.38
N PRO A 88 -2.87 11.74 -12.04
CA PRO A 88 -3.86 11.86 -13.11
C PRO A 88 -5.20 12.41 -12.60
N LYS A 89 -5.84 13.25 -13.42
CA LYS A 89 -7.10 13.95 -13.10
C LYS A 89 -8.18 13.00 -12.56
N TYR A 90 -8.43 11.88 -13.24
CA TYR A 90 -9.50 10.96 -12.85
C TYR A 90 -9.14 10.05 -11.68
N ASN A 91 -7.86 9.79 -11.39
CA ASN A 91 -7.48 9.05 -10.18
C ASN A 91 -7.82 9.83 -8.91
N ILE A 92 -7.74 11.16 -8.93
CA ILE A 92 -8.13 12.00 -7.78
C ILE A 92 -9.65 11.93 -7.57
N LEU A 93 -10.42 12.03 -8.66
CA LEU A 93 -11.90 12.03 -8.64
C LEU A 93 -12.51 10.66 -8.33
N LEU A 94 -11.76 9.58 -8.61
CA LEU A 94 -12.15 8.18 -8.45
C LEU A 94 -11.45 7.49 -7.26
N LYS A 95 -10.81 8.25 -6.35
CA LYS A 95 -10.16 7.68 -5.16
C LYS A 95 -11.15 6.84 -4.35
N ASP A 96 -10.93 5.53 -4.35
CA ASP A 96 -11.41 4.64 -3.31
C ASP A 96 -10.34 4.64 -2.21
N ASP A 97 -10.70 5.09 -1.01
CA ASP A 97 -9.76 5.64 -0.03
C ASP A 97 -8.91 4.60 0.75
N LYS A 98 -8.84 3.36 0.24
CA LYS A 98 -8.13 2.26 0.90
C LYS A 98 -6.71 2.14 0.36
N HIS A 99 -5.84 3.03 0.83
CA HIS A 99 -4.39 2.84 0.70
C HIS A 99 -3.99 1.48 1.30
N TYR A 100 -3.09 0.78 0.61
CA TYR A 100 -2.62 -0.53 1.07
C TYR A 100 -1.84 -0.42 2.38
N PRO A 101 -2.02 -1.37 3.31
CA PRO A 101 -1.29 -1.40 4.57
C PRO A 101 0.19 -1.72 4.34
N PHE A 102 1.01 -1.11 5.18
CA PHE A 102 2.43 -1.37 5.38
C PHE A 102 2.61 -1.88 6.81
N ILE A 103 3.66 -2.67 7.01
CA ILE A 103 4.20 -2.96 8.33
C ILE A 103 5.27 -1.90 8.62
N LYS A 104 5.09 -1.14 9.69
CA LYS A 104 6.03 -0.11 10.15
C LYS A 104 6.75 -0.59 11.41
N VAL A 105 8.07 -0.47 11.39
CA VAL A 105 8.94 -0.66 12.56
C VAL A 105 9.44 0.69 13.03
N THR A 106 9.02 1.11 14.22
CA THR A 106 9.28 2.46 14.78
C THR A 106 10.70 2.62 15.33
N LEU A 107 11.72 2.50 14.47
CA LEU A 107 13.13 2.58 14.86
C LEU A 107 13.55 3.95 15.43
N ALA A 108 12.76 5.00 15.18
CA ALA A 108 12.99 6.32 15.76
C ALA A 108 12.63 6.41 17.26
N GLU A 109 11.92 5.40 17.79
CA GLU A 109 11.60 5.32 19.22
C GLU A 109 12.69 4.54 19.96
N ASP A 110 13.03 4.94 21.19
CA ASP A 110 14.01 4.23 22.03
C ASP A 110 13.69 2.73 22.19
N PHE A 111 12.41 2.39 22.14
CA PHE A 111 11.94 1.00 22.14
C PHE A 111 11.04 0.77 20.92
N PRO A 112 11.50 0.11 19.86
CA PRO A 112 10.71 -0.06 18.64
C PRO A 112 9.43 -0.87 18.83
N ARG A 113 8.48 -0.63 17.93
CA ARG A 113 7.18 -1.31 17.82
C ARG A 113 6.96 -1.74 16.38
N VAL A 114 6.22 -2.82 16.21
CA VAL A 114 5.74 -3.28 14.90
C VAL A 114 4.25 -3.00 14.80
N ILE A 115 3.87 -2.11 13.88
CA ILE A 115 2.48 -1.65 13.70
C ILE A 115 2.07 -1.65 12.23
N SER A 116 0.77 -1.74 11.97
CA SER A 116 0.24 -1.52 10.62
C SER A 116 -0.03 -0.03 10.39
N THR A 117 0.34 0.48 9.23
CA THR A 117 0.05 1.87 8.80
C THR A 117 -0.31 1.90 7.32
N ARG A 118 -1.14 2.85 6.92
CA ARG A 118 -1.39 3.15 5.48
C ARG A 118 -0.64 4.39 5.00
N LYS A 119 0.07 5.05 5.91
CA LYS A 119 0.86 6.25 5.65
C LYS A 119 2.34 5.92 5.78
N VAL A 120 3.10 6.23 4.75
CA VAL A 120 4.56 6.19 4.75
C VAL A 120 5.08 7.61 4.96
N THR A 121 5.82 7.83 6.04
CA THR A 121 6.39 9.13 6.40
C THR A 121 7.90 9.01 6.56
N LYS A 122 8.65 10.08 6.27
CA LYS A 122 10.10 10.13 6.50
C LYS A 122 10.38 10.44 7.97
N ASP A 123 10.12 9.48 8.84
CA ASP A 123 10.20 9.63 10.31
C ASP A 123 11.25 8.72 10.96
N GLY A 124 12.25 8.28 10.20
CA GLY A 124 13.29 7.36 10.69
C GLY A 124 12.82 5.93 10.95
N SER A 125 11.55 5.60 10.68
CA SER A 125 11.03 4.24 10.78
C SER A 125 11.33 3.42 9.51
N LYS A 126 11.40 2.08 9.64
CA LYS A 126 11.41 1.17 8.50
C LYS A 126 9.98 0.78 8.12
N TYR A 127 9.70 0.70 6.82
CA TYR A 127 8.39 0.35 6.28
C TYR A 127 8.55 -0.85 5.34
N PHE A 128 7.70 -1.86 5.51
CA PHE A 128 7.64 -3.06 4.69
C PHE A 128 6.25 -3.14 4.03
N GLY A 129 6.19 -3.54 2.77
CA GLY A 129 4.98 -3.53 1.95
C GLY A 129 5.11 -2.64 0.71
N PRO A 130 4.00 -2.23 0.06
CA PRO A 130 2.61 -2.41 0.47
C PRO A 130 2.14 -3.87 0.42
N TYR A 131 1.22 -4.25 1.30
CA TYR A 131 0.60 -5.57 1.31
C TYR A 131 -0.81 -5.50 0.73
N VAL A 132 -1.15 -6.43 -0.17
CA VAL A 132 -2.46 -6.50 -0.84
C VAL A 132 -3.60 -6.80 0.12
N ASP A 133 -3.32 -7.55 1.19
CA ASP A 133 -4.30 -7.99 2.17
C ASP A 133 -4.00 -7.44 3.57
N GLY A 134 -5.00 -6.80 4.17
CA GLY A 134 -4.92 -6.27 5.52
C GLY A 134 -5.05 -7.31 6.62
N SER A 135 -5.69 -8.46 6.38
CA SER A 135 -5.71 -9.58 7.34
C SER A 135 -4.31 -10.17 7.48
N SER A 136 -3.67 -10.50 6.36
CA SER A 136 -2.30 -11.04 6.34
C SER A 136 -1.32 -10.16 7.12
N VAL A 137 -1.43 -8.84 7.00
CA VAL A 137 -0.61 -7.90 7.80
C VAL A 137 -0.88 -8.03 9.30
N LYS A 138 -2.14 -8.18 9.72
CA LYS A 138 -2.48 -8.35 11.14
C LYS A 138 -1.91 -9.67 11.66
N ASP A 139 -2.04 -10.75 10.90
CA ASP A 139 -1.57 -12.08 11.29
C ASP A 139 -0.04 -12.10 11.45
N ILE A 140 0.70 -11.49 10.51
CA ILE A 140 2.15 -11.33 10.61
C ILE A 140 2.53 -10.53 11.85
N ILE A 141 1.86 -9.40 12.12
CA ILE A 141 2.13 -8.58 13.30
C ILE A 141 1.83 -9.37 14.59
N GLU A 142 0.76 -10.15 14.62
CA GLU A 142 0.41 -10.98 15.77
C GLU A 142 1.45 -12.07 16.01
N LEU A 143 1.92 -12.73 14.95
CA LEU A 143 3.00 -13.71 15.03
C LEU A 143 4.28 -13.08 15.60
N ILE A 144 4.69 -11.93 15.07
CA ILE A 144 5.88 -11.20 15.56
C ILE A 144 5.75 -10.89 17.06
N LYS A 145 4.56 -10.48 17.53
CA LYS A 145 4.30 -10.17 18.94
C LYS A 145 4.36 -11.39 19.86
N LYS A 146 4.02 -12.57 19.35
CA LYS A 146 4.08 -13.83 20.11
C LYS A 146 5.50 -14.39 20.15
N THR A 147 6.25 -14.26 19.06
CA THR A 147 7.61 -14.79 18.95
C THR A 147 8.66 -13.91 19.61
N PHE A 148 8.50 -12.59 19.50
CA PHE A 148 9.46 -11.63 20.05
C PHE A 148 8.80 -10.81 21.16
N PRO A 149 9.42 -10.67 22.34
CA PRO A 149 8.85 -9.93 23.48
C PRO A 149 8.98 -8.40 23.29
N ILE A 150 8.48 -7.91 22.15
CA ILE A 150 8.46 -6.50 21.76
C ILE A 150 7.26 -5.79 22.38
N ARG A 151 7.42 -4.50 22.70
CA ARG A 151 6.32 -3.73 23.26
C ARG A 151 5.22 -3.51 22.21
N THR A 152 3.97 -3.60 22.64
CA THR A 152 2.78 -3.37 21.79
C THR A 152 1.98 -2.14 22.21
N CYS A 153 2.31 -1.56 23.36
CA CYS A 153 1.59 -0.44 23.93
C CYS A 153 1.80 0.87 23.15
N LYS A 154 0.79 1.75 23.20
CA LYS A 154 0.86 3.07 22.56
C LYS A 154 1.71 4.11 23.32
N LYS A 155 2.09 3.83 24.57
CA LYS A 155 2.83 4.74 25.46
C LYS A 155 4.15 5.20 24.83
N ASN A 156 4.46 6.49 24.98
CA ASN A 156 5.80 6.99 24.73
C ASN A 156 6.70 6.57 25.90
N ILE A 157 7.76 5.81 25.63
CA ILE A 157 8.70 5.33 26.66
C ILE A 157 10.07 5.76 26.19
N VAL A 158 10.72 6.54 27.04
CA VAL A 158 12.07 7.07 26.86
C VAL A 158 12.94 6.47 27.95
N GLU A 159 14.18 6.13 27.64
CA GLU A 159 15.13 5.64 28.63
C GLU A 159 15.38 6.72 29.72
N GLY A 160 15.44 6.31 30.99
CA GLY A 160 15.63 7.24 32.12
C GLY A 160 14.38 8.02 32.54
N ALA A 161 13.25 7.86 31.85
CA ALA A 161 11.97 8.41 32.30
C ALA A 161 11.43 7.69 33.55
N LYS A 162 10.49 8.33 34.26
CA LYS A 162 9.84 7.78 35.47
C LYS A 162 9.30 6.36 35.20
N ALA A 163 9.72 5.40 36.03
CA ALA A 163 9.27 4.02 35.92
C ALA A 163 7.75 3.90 36.17
N ILE A 164 7.09 3.13 35.31
CA ILE A 164 5.65 2.87 35.35
C ILE A 164 5.45 1.37 35.62
N ARG A 165 4.45 1.04 36.43
CA ARG A 165 4.03 -0.34 36.69
C ARG A 165 3.89 -1.14 35.38
N PRO A 166 4.55 -2.31 35.26
CA PRO A 166 4.39 -3.20 34.10
C PRO A 166 2.94 -3.61 33.87
N CYS A 167 2.57 -3.81 32.61
CA CYS A 167 1.23 -4.27 32.23
C CYS A 167 1.16 -5.80 32.14
N LEU A 168 -0.06 -6.31 31.88
CA LEU A 168 -0.33 -7.74 31.69
C LEU A 168 0.63 -8.40 30.70
N ASN A 169 0.96 -7.74 29.57
CA ASN A 169 1.86 -8.31 28.56
C ASN A 169 3.25 -8.65 29.12
N TYR A 170 3.73 -7.93 30.14
CA TYR A 170 4.95 -8.33 30.84
C TYR A 170 4.73 -9.55 31.72
N GLN A 171 3.63 -9.56 32.48
CA GLN A 171 3.29 -10.66 33.39
C GLN A 171 3.12 -12.00 32.65
N ILE A 172 2.62 -11.97 31.41
CA ILE A 172 2.46 -13.16 30.55
C ILE A 172 3.64 -13.40 29.59
N GLY A 173 4.76 -12.68 29.75
CA GLY A 173 6.00 -12.91 28.98
C GLY A 173 6.07 -12.35 27.56
N LEU A 174 5.03 -11.64 27.09
CA LEU A 174 4.96 -11.04 25.75
C LEU A 174 5.70 -9.69 25.61
N CYS A 175 6.24 -9.14 26.69
CA CYS A 175 6.93 -7.85 26.69
C CYS A 175 7.99 -7.81 27.79
N LYS A 176 9.16 -7.21 27.54
CA LYS A 176 10.22 -7.03 28.55
C LYS A 176 10.06 -5.80 29.46
N ALA A 177 8.86 -5.19 29.50
CA ALA A 177 8.54 -4.01 30.31
C ALA A 177 9.55 -2.84 30.23
N PRO A 178 9.83 -2.27 29.04
CA PRO A 178 10.64 -1.06 28.94
C PRO A 178 10.06 0.12 29.75
N CYS A 179 8.75 0.16 29.98
CA CYS A 179 8.11 1.21 30.78
C CYS A 179 8.51 1.20 32.26
N ALA A 180 9.00 0.07 32.76
CA ALA A 180 9.52 -0.07 34.11
C ALA A 180 11.04 0.07 34.17
N GLN A 181 11.69 0.48 33.07
CA GLN A 181 13.15 0.59 32.94
C GLN A 181 13.89 -0.76 33.16
N TYR A 182 13.22 -1.89 32.91
CA TYR A 182 13.84 -3.23 33.05
C TYR A 182 14.79 -3.59 31.90
N ILE A 183 14.70 -2.85 30.79
CA ILE A 183 15.59 -2.97 29.65
C ILE A 183 16.08 -1.59 29.25
N LYS A 184 17.34 -1.52 28.81
CA LYS A 184 17.95 -0.31 28.25
C LYS A 184 17.60 -0.17 26.77
N LYS A 185 17.83 1.03 26.20
CA LYS A 185 17.67 1.26 24.77
C LYS A 185 18.47 0.24 23.98
N VAL A 186 17.84 -0.31 22.94
CA VAL A 186 18.49 -1.28 22.06
C VAL A 186 19.34 -0.49 21.04
N SER A 187 20.66 -0.63 21.11
CA SER A 187 21.58 -0.12 20.09
C SER A 187 21.47 -0.99 18.85
N ILE A 188 20.71 -0.55 17.84
CA ILE A 188 20.54 -1.28 16.57
C ILE A 188 21.67 -0.90 15.61
N GLU A 189 22.92 -1.17 16.00
CA GLU A 189 24.09 -0.95 15.14
C GLU A 189 24.46 -2.18 14.31
N LYS A 190 23.82 -3.34 14.54
CA LYS A 190 24.12 -4.59 13.81
C LYS A 190 22.87 -5.43 13.53
N LEU A 191 22.05 -4.99 12.59
CA LEU A 191 21.09 -5.83 11.86
C LEU A 191 21.18 -5.54 10.37
#